data_AF-A0A2V9WTL9-F1
#
_entry.id   AF-A0A2V9WTL9-F1
#
_cell.length_a   1.000
_cell.length_b   1.000
_cell.length_c   1.000
_cell.angle_alpha   90.00
_cell.angle_beta   90.00
_cell.angle_gamma   90.00
#
_symmetry.space_group_name_H-M   'P 1'
#
loop_
_entity.id
_entity.type
_entity.pdbx_description
1 polymer ?
#
loop_
_entity_poly.entity_id
_entity_poly.type
_entity_poly.pdbx_seq_one_letter_code
_entity_poly.pdbx_strand_id
1 'polypeptide(L)'
;MRYRQQGYIGTPGGLGYVAPNFNTGNGWTQQNYQNSGLAFQGFDLASFLLGYADSGNTQPVVNRTYSSYYYAPFVQDDWKVTPKLTVNLGLRYDLSPAPTERHNSANYAFDTTSINPVDAQINHALLPGGEPIRGSFTFAGVNGNPRSAFKVGKLGFQPRFGFAHAVNSKTVVRGGLEEMLTGFLLSYLTGHRWLDRFLRVYRLLCNLRQLPDAQP
;
A
#
# COMPACT_ATOMS: atom_id res chain seq x y z
N MET A 1 0.67 8.61 -22.78
CA MET A 1 -0.51 7.71 -22.67
C MET A 1 -1.06 7.83 -21.25
N ARG A 2 -2.37 8.04 -21.07
CA ARG A 2 -3.03 8.19 -19.75
C ARG A 2 -3.93 6.99 -19.53
N TYR A 3 -3.76 6.30 -18.41
CA TYR A 3 -4.65 5.22 -18.02
C TYR A 3 -5.32 5.56 -16.70
N ARG A 4 -6.63 5.25 -16.62
CA ARG A 4 -7.39 5.30 -15.38
C ARG A 4 -7.66 3.86 -14.97
N GLN A 5 -7.17 3.47 -13.80
CA GLN A 5 -7.54 2.19 -13.20
C GLN A 5 -8.65 2.45 -12.19
N GLN A 6 -9.77 1.77 -12.35
CA GLN A 6 -10.88 1.79 -11.41
C GLN A 6 -10.91 0.42 -10.73
N GLY A 7 -10.63 0.43 -9.43
CA GLY A 7 -10.62 -0.77 -8.60
C GLY A 7 -11.78 -0.71 -7.61
N TYR A 8 -12.52 -1.81 -7.51
CA TYR A 8 -13.48 -2.03 -6.43
C TYR A 8 -12.75 -2.82 -5.34
N ILE A 9 -12.67 -2.28 -4.12
CA ILE A 9 -12.22 -3.06 -2.96
C ILE A 9 -13.50 -3.67 -2.36
N GLY A 10 -13.88 -4.80 -2.92
CA GLY A 10 -15.04 -5.59 -2.57
C GLY A 10 -15.20 -6.70 -3.62
N THR A 11 -15.73 -7.85 -3.24
CA THR A 11 -15.91 -8.98 -4.16
C THR A 11 -16.89 -8.58 -5.28
N PRO A 12 -16.47 -8.53 -6.56
CA PRO A 12 -17.41 -8.27 -7.66
C PRO A 12 -18.44 -9.41 -7.70
N GLY A 13 -19.71 -9.11 -7.44
CA GLY A 13 -20.78 -10.11 -7.42
C GLY A 13 -20.89 -10.97 -6.15
N GLY A 14 -20.11 -10.69 -5.10
CA GLY A 14 -20.31 -11.33 -3.80
C GLY A 14 -21.47 -10.66 -3.07
N LEU A 15 -22.47 -11.45 -2.63
CA LEU A 15 -23.59 -10.96 -1.83
C LEU A 15 -23.05 -10.14 -0.66
N GLY A 16 -23.31 -8.83 -0.68
CA GLY A 16 -22.85 -7.85 0.32
C GLY A 16 -23.53 -7.97 1.68
N TYR A 17 -23.89 -9.18 2.08
CA TYR A 17 -24.48 -9.48 3.38
C TYR A 17 -23.54 -10.43 4.11
N VAL A 18 -22.63 -9.85 4.90
CA VAL A 18 -22.02 -10.61 6.00
C VAL A 18 -23.10 -10.64 7.07
N ALA A 19 -23.81 -11.76 7.19
CA ALA A 19 -24.73 -11.96 8.31
C ALA A 19 -23.93 -11.74 9.60
N PRO A 20 -24.42 -10.94 10.55
CA PRO A 20 -23.73 -10.77 11.82
C PRO A 20 -23.57 -12.15 12.46
N ASN A 21 -22.35 -12.47 12.87
CA ASN A 21 -22.09 -13.68 13.64
C ASN A 21 -22.13 -13.31 15.11
N PHE A 22 -22.87 -14.08 15.89
CA PHE A 22 -22.95 -13.96 17.33
C PHE A 22 -22.46 -15.27 17.94
N ASN A 23 -21.61 -15.15 18.95
CA ASN A 23 -21.16 -16.27 19.76
C ASN A 23 -21.83 -16.15 21.12
N THR A 24 -22.47 -17.23 21.55
CA THR A 24 -23.11 -17.37 22.86
C THR A 24 -22.34 -18.42 23.63
N GLY A 25 -21.86 -18.07 24.81
CA GLY A 25 -21.23 -19.02 25.72
C GLY A 25 -22.01 -19.14 27.01
N ASN A 26 -21.41 -19.85 27.96
CA ASN A 26 -22.02 -20.17 29.25
C ASN A 26 -21.91 -19.04 30.29
N GLY A 27 -21.22 -17.94 29.98
CA GLY A 27 -20.91 -16.88 30.95
C GLY A 27 -22.12 -16.15 31.53
N TRP A 28 -23.20 -15.98 30.76
CA TRP A 28 -24.39 -15.24 31.19
C TRP A 28 -25.35 -16.05 32.07
N THR A 29 -25.28 -17.38 32.01
CA THR A 29 -26.17 -18.29 32.74
C THR A 29 -25.47 -19.03 33.87
N GLN A 30 -24.22 -18.67 34.17
CA GLN A 30 -23.48 -19.21 35.32
C GLN A 30 -23.93 -18.55 36.62
N GLN A 31 -23.73 -19.24 37.75
CA GLN A 31 -24.15 -18.76 39.08
C GLN A 31 -23.50 -17.40 39.45
N ASN A 32 -22.26 -17.15 38.99
CA ASN A 32 -21.55 -15.90 39.22
C ASN A 32 -20.95 -15.35 37.92
N TYR A 33 -21.63 -14.41 37.27
CA TYR A 33 -21.20 -13.80 36.00
C TYR A 33 -19.85 -13.04 36.07
N GLN A 34 -19.39 -12.66 37.27
CA GLN A 34 -18.13 -11.91 37.46
C GLN A 34 -16.89 -12.81 37.57
N ASN A 35 -17.07 -14.13 37.63
CA ASN A 35 -16.00 -15.10 37.87
C ASN A 35 -16.03 -16.20 36.80
N SER A 36 -15.53 -15.89 35.60
CA SER A 36 -15.49 -16.75 34.41
C SER A 36 -14.50 -17.92 34.48
N GLY A 37 -14.06 -18.32 35.68
CA GLY A 37 -13.04 -19.34 35.91
C GLY A 37 -13.53 -20.79 36.00
N LEU A 38 -14.83 -21.07 35.88
CA LEU A 38 -15.39 -22.40 36.09
C LEU A 38 -16.06 -22.90 34.80
N ALA A 39 -15.29 -23.60 33.96
CA ALA A 39 -15.71 -24.16 32.66
C ALA A 39 -16.86 -25.21 32.71
N PHE A 40 -17.51 -25.38 33.87
CA PHE A 40 -18.56 -26.37 34.13
C PHE A 40 -19.88 -25.77 34.62
N GLN A 41 -20.05 -24.45 34.59
CA GLN A 41 -21.28 -23.77 35.00
C GLN A 41 -21.88 -22.96 33.85
N GLY A 42 -23.21 -22.87 33.80
CA GLY A 42 -23.96 -22.21 32.73
C GLY A 42 -24.14 -23.07 31.47
N PHE A 43 -25.05 -22.64 30.59
CA PHE A 43 -25.37 -23.30 29.32
C PHE A 43 -25.40 -22.27 28.18
N ASP A 44 -24.64 -22.54 27.12
CA ASP A 44 -24.60 -21.75 25.89
C ASP A 44 -25.98 -21.65 25.22
N LEU A 45 -26.71 -22.77 25.14
CA LEU A 45 -28.07 -22.80 24.59
C LEU A 45 -29.05 -21.95 25.40
N ALA A 46 -28.90 -21.90 26.73
CA ALA A 46 -29.75 -21.06 27.58
C ALA A 46 -29.43 -19.56 27.37
N SER A 47 -28.15 -19.21 27.26
CA SER A 47 -27.73 -17.84 26.90
C SER A 47 -28.28 -17.43 25.53
N PHE A 48 -28.25 -18.34 24.55
CA PHE A 48 -28.84 -18.13 23.22
C PHE A 48 -30.35 -17.89 23.27
N LEU A 49 -31.10 -18.75 23.99
CA LEU A 49 -32.56 -18.62 24.10
C LEU A 49 -33.00 -17.34 24.84
N LEU A 50 -32.18 -16.85 25.77
CA LEU A 50 -32.39 -15.58 26.46
C LEU A 50 -31.94 -14.37 25.64
N GLY A 51 -31.22 -14.58 24.53
CA GLY A 51 -30.71 -13.51 23.67
C GLY A 51 -29.41 -12.86 24.16
N TYR A 52 -28.68 -13.49 25.08
CA TYR A 52 -27.40 -13.00 25.57
C TYR A 52 -26.24 -13.56 24.75
N ALA A 53 -25.54 -12.68 24.02
CA ALA A 53 -24.32 -13.01 23.28
C ALA A 53 -23.07 -12.63 24.07
N ASP A 54 -22.05 -13.49 24.04
CA ASP A 54 -20.74 -13.24 24.66
C ASP A 54 -19.91 -12.31 23.78
N SER A 55 -20.02 -12.47 22.46
CA SER A 55 -19.40 -11.58 21.49
C SER A 55 -20.16 -11.64 20.17
N GLY A 56 -19.91 -10.64 19.32
CA GLY A 56 -20.47 -10.62 17.98
C GLY A 56 -19.59 -9.81 17.04
N ASN A 57 -19.65 -10.16 15.77
CA ASN A 57 -19.01 -9.39 14.71
C ASN A 57 -20.03 -9.11 13.60
N THR A 58 -20.09 -7.84 13.20
CA THR A 58 -20.73 -7.42 11.96
C THR A 58 -19.71 -6.66 11.13
N GLN A 59 -19.63 -7.01 9.85
CA GLN A 59 -18.80 -6.27 8.90
C GLN A 59 -19.74 -5.40 8.05
N PRO A 60 -19.80 -4.08 8.31
CA PRO A 60 -20.54 -3.20 7.42
C PRO A 60 -19.89 -3.24 6.04
N VAL A 61 -20.65 -3.63 5.02
CA VAL A 61 -20.17 -3.61 3.64
C VAL A 61 -20.15 -2.16 3.16
N VAL A 62 -19.01 -1.51 3.32
CA VAL A 62 -18.76 -0.16 2.82
C VAL A 62 -18.32 -0.26 1.37
N ASN A 63 -19.22 0.10 0.44
CA ASN A 63 -18.90 0.16 -0.98
C ASN A 63 -17.98 1.35 -1.26
N ARG A 64 -16.67 1.09 -1.26
CA ARG A 64 -15.64 2.10 -1.60
C ARG A 64 -15.17 1.88 -3.02
N THR A 65 -15.24 2.93 -3.82
CA THR A 65 -14.76 2.90 -5.20
C THR A 65 -13.50 3.74 -5.31
N TYR A 66 -12.37 3.10 -5.59
CA TYR A 66 -11.09 3.79 -5.75
C TYR A 66 -10.77 4.04 -7.21
N SER A 67 -10.23 5.22 -7.49
CA SER A 67 -9.74 5.64 -8.80
C SER A 67 -8.29 6.06 -8.66
N SER A 68 -7.41 5.47 -9.47
CA SER A 68 -6.03 5.92 -9.64
C SER A 68 -5.76 6.36 -11.07
N TYR A 69 -4.81 7.27 -11.21
CA TYR A 69 -4.24 7.65 -12.50
C TYR A 69 -2.86 7.02 -12.63
N TYR A 70 -2.45 6.77 -13.87
CA TYR A 70 -1.11 6.32 -14.19
C TYR A 70 -0.59 7.09 -15.40
N TYR A 71 0.58 7.69 -15.25
CA TYR A 71 1.26 8.45 -16.28
C TYR A 71 2.62 7.81 -16.56
N ALA A 72 2.84 7.49 -17.83
CA ALA A 72 4.11 6.93 -18.30
C ALA A 72 4.55 7.54 -19.63
N PRO A 73 4.96 8.82 -19.68
CA PRO A 73 5.60 9.37 -20.86
C PRO A 73 6.92 8.65 -21.12
N PHE A 74 7.21 8.45 -22.41
CA PHE A 74 8.36 7.72 -22.90
C PHE A 74 8.87 8.40 -24.16
N VAL A 75 10.19 8.51 -24.25
CA VAL A 75 10.90 8.95 -25.45
C VAL A 75 12.07 7.99 -25.66
N GLN A 76 12.28 7.57 -26.90
CA GLN A 76 13.44 6.78 -27.28
C GLN A 76 13.92 7.23 -28.66
N ASP A 77 15.24 7.27 -28.82
CA ASP A 77 15.90 7.63 -30.06
C ASP A 77 17.05 6.66 -30.35
N ASP A 78 17.25 6.39 -31.65
CA ASP A 78 18.33 5.56 -32.17
C ASP A 78 19.30 6.44 -32.95
N TRP A 79 20.32 6.92 -32.25
CA TRP A 79 21.28 7.83 -32.83
C TRP A 79 22.41 7.09 -33.53
N LYS A 80 22.49 7.23 -34.86
CA LYS A 80 23.63 6.78 -35.66
C LYS A 80 24.77 7.78 -35.56
N VAL A 81 25.61 7.63 -34.54
CA VAL A 81 26.78 8.49 -34.32
C VAL A 81 27.78 8.35 -35.48
N THR A 82 27.99 7.13 -35.97
CA THR A 82 28.78 6.85 -37.18
C THR A 82 28.13 5.70 -37.98
N PRO A 83 28.54 5.43 -39.24
CA PRO A 83 28.05 4.27 -39.99
C PRO A 83 28.31 2.92 -39.29
N LYS A 84 29.23 2.89 -38.33
CA LYS A 84 29.60 1.71 -37.54
C LYS A 84 29.16 1.79 -36.07
N LEU A 85 28.57 2.89 -35.62
CA LEU A 85 28.18 3.09 -34.22
C LEU A 85 26.76 3.65 -34.14
N THR A 86 25.87 2.86 -33.56
CA THR A 86 24.53 3.27 -33.17
C THR A 86 24.43 3.29 -31.66
N VAL A 87 23.84 4.34 -31.11
CA VAL A 87 23.54 4.48 -29.69
C VAL A 87 22.02 4.53 -29.55
N ASN A 88 21.46 3.69 -28.68
CA ASN A 88 20.06 3.68 -28.32
C ASN A 88 19.90 4.42 -26.99
N LEU A 89 19.10 5.49 -26.99
CA LEU A 89 18.83 6.30 -25.81
C LEU A 89 17.34 6.27 -25.54
N GLY A 90 16.94 5.86 -24.34
CA GLY A 90 15.55 5.86 -23.91
C GLY A 90 15.39 6.49 -22.55
N LEU A 91 14.28 7.20 -22.36
CA LEU A 91 13.86 7.69 -21.05
C LEU A 91 12.36 7.48 -20.90
N ARG A 92 11.99 6.78 -19.83
CA ARG A 92 10.61 6.67 -19.36
C ARG A 92 10.48 7.37 -18.01
N TYR A 93 9.40 8.09 -17.80
CA TYR A 93 9.05 8.61 -16.48
C TYR A 93 7.76 7.94 -16.02
N ASP A 94 7.80 7.27 -14.89
CA ASP A 94 6.67 6.57 -14.29
C ASP A 94 6.12 7.39 -13.11
N LEU A 95 4.85 7.81 -13.21
CA LEU A 95 4.16 8.52 -12.15
C LEU A 95 2.81 7.85 -11.89
N SER A 96 2.68 7.29 -10.70
CA SER A 96 1.45 6.70 -10.18
C SER A 96 0.95 7.50 -8.97
N PRO A 97 0.08 8.50 -9.17
CA PRO A 97 -0.56 9.20 -8.08
C PRO A 97 -1.35 8.27 -7.17
N ALA A 98 -1.47 8.68 -5.91
CA ALA A 98 -2.24 7.97 -4.92
C ALA A 98 -3.70 7.77 -5.38
N PRO A 99 -4.30 6.60 -5.13
CA PRO A 99 -5.69 6.36 -5.40
C PRO A 99 -6.55 7.28 -4.54
N THR A 100 -7.62 7.76 -5.13
CA THR A 100 -8.63 8.59 -4.48
C THR A 100 -9.95 7.81 -4.44
N GLU A 101 -10.65 7.87 -3.31
CA GLU A 101 -11.98 7.27 -3.18
C GLU A 101 -13.03 8.25 -3.74
N ARG A 102 -13.98 7.73 -4.52
CA ARG A 102 -14.93 8.53 -5.30
C ARG A 102 -15.81 9.42 -4.43
N HIS A 103 -16.26 8.92 -3.28
CA HIS A 103 -17.22 9.53 -2.38
C HIS A 103 -16.59 10.12 -1.11
N ASN A 104 -15.24 10.23 -1.06
CA ASN A 104 -14.50 10.72 0.10
C ASN A 104 -14.73 9.89 1.38
N SER A 105 -14.99 8.59 1.24
CA SER A 105 -15.26 7.66 2.35
C SER A 105 -14.00 6.88 2.79
N ALA A 106 -12.82 7.29 2.33
CA ALA A 106 -11.54 6.72 2.75
C ALA A 106 -11.04 7.40 4.02
N ASN A 107 -10.59 6.61 4.98
CA ASN A 107 -9.97 7.12 6.20
C ASN A 107 -8.66 7.84 5.86
N TYR A 108 -8.42 8.98 6.51
CA TYR A 108 -7.21 9.78 6.35
C TYR A 108 -6.30 9.64 7.57
N ALA A 109 -6.75 10.14 8.72
CA ALA A 109 -5.99 10.13 9.97
C ALA A 109 -6.92 9.96 11.17
N PHE A 110 -6.35 9.55 12.30
CA PHE A 110 -7.04 9.55 13.58
C PHE A 110 -6.78 10.89 14.27
N ASP A 111 -7.85 11.63 14.54
CA ASP A 111 -7.81 12.91 15.26
C ASP A 111 -8.14 12.67 16.72
N THR A 112 -7.13 12.83 17.58
CA THR A 112 -7.23 12.62 19.03
C THR A 112 -7.96 13.74 19.77
N THR A 113 -8.27 14.85 19.10
CA THR A 113 -8.86 16.05 19.73
C THR A 113 -10.37 16.16 19.48
N SER A 114 -10.83 15.66 18.33
CA SER A 114 -12.25 15.62 17.97
C SER A 114 -13.07 14.76 18.94
N ILE A 115 -14.28 15.21 19.28
CA ILE A 115 -15.22 14.45 20.12
C ILE A 115 -15.74 13.26 19.30
N ASN A 116 -15.67 12.07 19.87
CA ASN A 116 -16.17 10.86 19.25
C ASN A 116 -17.71 10.89 19.23
N PRO A 117 -18.40 10.55 18.12
CA PRO A 117 -19.86 10.50 18.10
C PRO A 117 -20.50 9.58 19.15
N VAL A 118 -19.77 8.55 19.63
CA VAL A 118 -20.20 7.66 20.72
C VAL A 118 -20.29 8.38 22.07
N ASP A 119 -19.58 9.50 22.22
CA ASP A 119 -19.60 10.32 23.45
C ASP A 119 -21.03 10.73 23.84
N ALA A 120 -21.89 11.03 22.86
CA ALA A 120 -23.29 11.40 23.07
C ALA A 120 -24.18 10.24 23.54
N GLN A 121 -23.71 9.00 23.44
CA GLN A 121 -24.44 7.79 23.86
C GLN A 121 -24.03 7.32 25.26
N ILE A 122 -23.03 7.95 25.87
CA ILE A 122 -22.46 7.55 27.15
C ILE A 122 -22.97 8.48 28.25
N ASN A 123 -23.26 7.90 29.41
CA ASN A 123 -23.52 8.70 30.61
C ASN A 123 -22.20 9.16 31.22
N HIS A 124 -21.87 10.44 31.04
CA HIS A 124 -20.61 11.03 31.51
C HIS A 124 -20.48 11.03 33.04
N ALA A 125 -21.58 10.91 33.79
CA ALA A 125 -21.54 10.78 35.25
C ALA A 125 -20.86 9.47 35.71
N LEU A 126 -20.73 8.48 34.82
CA LEU A 126 -20.06 7.21 35.10
C LEU A 126 -18.58 7.23 34.67
N LEU A 127 -18.11 8.29 34.01
CA LEU A 127 -16.73 8.43 33.57
C LEU A 127 -15.88 9.10 34.64
N PRO A 128 -14.63 8.64 34.89
CA PRO A 128 -13.69 9.34 35.76
C PRO A 128 -13.43 10.75 35.24
N GLY A 129 -13.91 11.77 35.95
CA GLY A 129 -13.76 13.18 35.58
C GLY A 129 -14.81 13.72 34.62
N GLY A 130 -15.75 12.91 34.11
CA GLY A 130 -16.81 13.36 33.22
C GLY A 130 -16.34 13.99 31.90
N GLU A 131 -15.08 13.72 31.52
CA GLU A 131 -14.48 14.30 30.32
C GLU A 131 -15.07 13.65 29.06
N PRO A 132 -15.28 14.44 27.98
CA PRO A 132 -15.79 13.91 26.73
C PRO A 132 -14.80 12.92 26.12
N ILE A 133 -15.32 11.83 25.54
CA ILE A 133 -14.54 10.85 24.80
C ILE A 133 -14.08 11.49 23.49
N ARG A 134 -12.76 11.61 23.36
CA ARG A 134 -12.10 12.16 22.18
C ARG A 134 -11.42 11.06 21.37
N GLY A 135 -11.24 11.31 20.08
CA GLY A 135 -10.70 10.34 19.13
C GLY A 135 -11.73 10.00 18.07
N SER A 136 -11.54 10.53 16.87
CA SER A 136 -12.39 10.21 15.71
C SER A 136 -11.55 9.95 14.46
N PHE A 137 -12.10 9.17 13.54
CA PHE A 137 -11.54 9.03 12.22
C PHE A 137 -11.91 10.23 11.36
N THR A 138 -10.89 10.82 10.73
CA THR A 138 -11.08 11.82 9.70
C THR A 138 -11.08 11.16 8.32
N PHE A 139 -11.77 11.78 7.38
CA PHE A 139 -11.91 11.26 6.02
C PHE A 139 -11.12 12.10 5.01
N ALA A 140 -10.57 11.44 4.00
CA ALA A 140 -9.83 12.07 2.92
C ALA A 140 -10.77 12.89 2.04
N GLY A 141 -10.46 14.17 1.81
CA GLY A 141 -11.31 15.07 1.02
C GLY A 141 -12.45 15.76 1.80
N VAL A 142 -12.49 15.61 3.13
CA VAL A 142 -13.49 16.22 4.02
C VAL A 142 -12.80 17.21 4.97
N ASN A 143 -13.46 18.33 5.29
CA ASN A 143 -12.98 19.34 6.25
C ASN A 143 -11.54 19.85 5.99
N GLY A 144 -11.18 20.02 4.72
CA GLY A 144 -9.86 20.51 4.31
C GLY A 144 -8.78 19.42 4.21
N ASN A 145 -9.07 18.17 4.56
CA ASN A 145 -8.13 17.07 4.38
C ASN A 145 -7.87 16.78 2.90
N PRO A 146 -6.64 16.41 2.52
CA PRO A 146 -6.33 16.03 1.16
C PRO A 146 -7.15 14.78 0.74
N ARG A 147 -7.53 14.71 -0.54
CA ARG A 147 -8.21 13.52 -1.10
C ARG A 147 -7.32 12.28 -1.20
N SER A 148 -6.02 12.45 -1.00
CA SER A 148 -5.05 11.37 -0.97
C SER A 148 -4.66 11.07 0.47
N ALA A 149 -4.69 9.80 0.85
CA ALA A 149 -4.27 9.34 2.17
C ALA A 149 -2.74 9.42 2.39
N PHE A 150 -1.95 9.55 1.32
CA PHE A 150 -0.49 9.58 1.42
C PHE A 150 0.14 10.47 0.35
N LYS A 151 1.38 10.89 0.60
CA LYS A 151 2.14 11.72 -0.32
C LYS A 151 2.66 10.87 -1.48
N VAL A 152 2.45 11.33 -2.71
CA VAL A 152 2.95 10.67 -3.92
C VAL A 152 4.44 10.96 -4.07
N GLY A 153 5.24 9.89 -4.16
CA GLY A 153 6.64 9.98 -4.56
C GLY A 153 6.74 10.36 -6.04
N LYS A 154 7.59 11.35 -6.37
CA LYS A 154 7.79 11.83 -7.75
C LYS A 154 9.00 11.20 -8.45
N LEU A 155 9.70 10.29 -7.77
CA LEU A 155 10.90 9.61 -8.28
C LEU A 155 10.46 8.40 -9.12
N GLY A 156 10.60 8.52 -10.44
CA GLY A 156 10.08 7.54 -11.40
C GLY A 156 10.85 7.47 -12.72
N PHE A 157 12.05 8.04 -12.79
CA PHE A 157 12.84 8.04 -14.02
C PHE A 157 13.46 6.66 -14.25
N GLN A 158 13.30 6.16 -15.47
CA GLN A 158 13.79 4.89 -15.96
C GLN A 158 14.60 5.15 -17.23
N PRO A 159 15.90 5.45 -17.09
CA PRO A 159 16.77 5.62 -18.23
C PRO A 159 17.13 4.27 -18.86
N ARG A 160 17.34 4.29 -20.18
CA ARG A 160 17.81 3.18 -21.00
C ARG A 160 18.95 3.67 -21.86
N PHE A 161 20.07 2.97 -21.81
CA PHE A 161 21.22 3.27 -22.64
C PHE A 161 21.70 1.98 -23.28
N GLY A 162 21.79 1.98 -24.60
CA GLY A 162 22.33 0.88 -25.39
C GLY A 162 23.30 1.38 -26.44
N PHE A 163 24.18 0.50 -26.91
CA PHE A 163 25.04 0.78 -28.05
C PHE A 163 25.22 -0.48 -28.89
N ALA A 164 25.46 -0.26 -30.18
CA ALA A 164 25.84 -1.27 -31.14
C ALA A 164 27.01 -0.74 -31.98
N HIS A 165 28.12 -1.45 -31.94
CA HIS A 165 29.34 -1.08 -32.66
C HIS A 165 29.80 -2.19 -33.62
N ALA A 166 29.88 -1.89 -34.91
CA ALA A 166 30.40 -2.78 -35.92
C ALA A 166 31.93 -2.72 -35.96
N VAL A 167 32.59 -3.72 -35.38
CA VAL A 167 34.06 -3.83 -35.36
C VAL A 167 34.58 -4.12 -36.77
N ASN A 168 33.87 -4.97 -37.52
CA ASN A 168 34.13 -5.27 -38.93
C ASN A 168 32.81 -5.57 -39.66
N SER A 169 32.86 -5.91 -40.96
CA SER A 169 31.66 -6.19 -41.77
C SER A 169 30.89 -7.47 -41.37
N LYS A 170 31.45 -8.29 -40.47
CA LYS A 170 30.88 -9.56 -40.00
C LYS A 170 30.66 -9.61 -38.48
N THR A 171 31.09 -8.60 -37.73
CA THR A 171 31.12 -8.61 -36.27
C THR A 171 30.57 -7.31 -35.71
N VAL A 172 29.53 -7.42 -34.87
CA VAL A 172 28.91 -6.31 -34.16
C VAL A 172 28.92 -6.62 -32.66
N VAL A 173 29.46 -5.70 -31.87
CA VAL A 173 29.40 -5.74 -30.40
C VAL A 173 28.21 -4.91 -29.96
N ARG A 174 27.40 -5.45 -29.05
CA ARG A 174 26.22 -4.78 -28.49
C ARG A 174 26.29 -4.81 -26.98
N GLY A 175 25.83 -3.74 -26.35
CA GLY A 175 25.72 -3.64 -24.90
C GLY A 175 24.60 -2.69 -24.52
N GLY A 176 24.06 -2.85 -23.31
CA GLY A 176 23.04 -1.94 -22.80
C GLY A 176 22.83 -2.08 -21.29
N LEU A 177 22.27 -1.03 -20.71
CA LEU A 177 21.88 -0.92 -19.32
C LEU A 177 20.52 -0.23 -19.21
N GLU A 178 19.67 -0.76 -18.34
CA GLU A 178 18.35 -0.23 -18.06
C GLU A 178 18.10 -0.25 -16.55
N GLU A 179 17.48 0.81 -16.04
CA GLU A 179 16.93 0.81 -14.67
C GLU A 179 15.41 0.67 -14.75
N MET A 180 14.90 -0.46 -14.25
CA MET A 180 13.47 -0.70 -14.10
C MET A 180 13.03 -0.40 -12.66
N LEU A 181 12.16 0.59 -12.50
CA LEU A 181 11.53 0.88 -11.21
C LEU A 181 10.43 -0.15 -10.96
N THR A 182 10.59 -0.95 -9.92
CA THR A 182 9.55 -1.86 -9.41
C THR A 182 8.51 -1.04 -8.63
N GLY A 183 7.24 -1.23 -8.96
CA GLY A 183 6.16 -0.29 -8.66
C GLY A 183 5.89 0.05 -7.18
N PHE A 184 4.98 1.02 -7.03
CA PHE A 184 4.20 1.55 -5.89
C PHE A 184 4.59 1.22 -4.42
N LEU A 185 5.06 0.02 -4.07
CA LEU A 185 5.44 -0.34 -2.70
C LEU A 185 6.92 -0.04 -2.36
N LEU A 186 7.83 -0.03 -3.33
CA LEU A 186 9.27 0.07 -3.03
C LEU A 186 9.78 1.51 -2.83
N SER A 187 9.01 2.51 -3.29
CA SER A 187 9.37 3.93 -3.15
C SER A 187 9.20 4.44 -1.71
N TYR A 188 8.40 3.76 -0.88
CA TYR A 188 8.13 4.17 0.50
C TYR A 188 9.24 3.76 1.48
N LEU A 189 9.90 2.62 1.24
CA LEU A 189 10.93 2.06 2.14
C LEU A 189 12.34 2.58 1.87
N THR A 190 12.55 3.28 0.75
CA THR A 190 13.89 3.72 0.35
C THR A 190 14.00 5.24 0.45
N GLY A 191 14.01 5.70 1.70
CA GLY A 191 14.51 7.04 2.02
C GLY A 191 15.89 7.25 1.40
N HIS A 192 16.00 8.30 0.59
CA HIS A 192 17.21 9.03 0.20
C HIS A 192 18.51 8.22 0.07
N ARG A 193 18.58 7.20 -0.81
CA ARG A 193 19.83 6.44 -1.05
C ARG A 193 20.11 6.14 -2.53
N TRP A 194 19.88 7.14 -3.39
CA TRP A 194 20.18 7.05 -4.82
C TRP A 194 21.69 6.83 -5.09
N LEU A 195 22.58 7.40 -4.26
CA LEU A 195 24.04 7.25 -4.42
C LEU A 195 24.57 5.87 -3.99
N ASP A 196 23.95 5.23 -2.99
CA ASP A 196 24.47 3.99 -2.38
C ASP A 196 24.26 2.73 -3.25
N ARG A 197 23.33 2.77 -4.21
CA ARG A 197 23.09 1.69 -5.18
C ARG A 197 24.02 1.78 -6.39
N PHE A 198 24.29 3.00 -6.88
CA PHE A 198 25.26 3.23 -7.96
C PHE A 198 26.68 2.77 -7.59
N LEU A 199 27.13 3.08 -6.37
CA LEU A 199 28.48 2.73 -5.92
C LEU A 199 28.67 1.23 -5.68
N ARG A 200 27.60 0.49 -5.35
CA ARG A 200 27.68 -0.96 -5.06
C ARG A 200 27.85 -1.82 -6.31
N VAL A 201 27.28 -1.40 -7.44
CA VAL A 201 27.50 -2.08 -8.74
C VAL A 201 28.90 -1.77 -9.28
N TYR A 202 29.38 -0.54 -9.11
CA TYR A 202 30.72 -0.14 -9.56
C TYR A 202 31.85 -0.85 -8.79
N ARG A 203 31.69 -1.06 -7.48
CA ARG A 203 32.71 -1.71 -6.63
C ARG A 203 32.84 -3.22 -6.87
N LEU A 204 31.84 -3.86 -7.47
CA LEU A 204 31.89 -5.27 -7.87
C LEU A 204 32.58 -5.46 -9.23
N LEU A 205 32.50 -4.47 -10.12
CA LEU A 205 33.11 -4.53 -11.46
C LEU A 205 34.61 -4.20 -11.46
N CYS A 206 35.10 -3.44 -10.48
CA CYS A 206 36.53 -3.12 -10.37
C CYS A 206 37.40 -4.22 -9.73
N ASN A 207 36.81 -5.23 -9.08
CA ASN A 207 37.57 -6.27 -8.36
C ASN A 207 37.74 -7.60 -9.12
N LEU A 208 37.37 -7.67 -10.41
CA LEU A 208 37.50 -8.89 -11.22
C LEU A 208 38.58 -8.82 -12.31
N ARG A 209 39.65 -8.03 -12.11
CA ARG A 209 40.80 -8.02 -13.04
C ARG A 209 42.15 -8.04 -12.32
N GLN A 210 42.44 -9.14 -11.63
CA GLN A 210 43.81 -9.63 -11.42
C GLN A 210 43.78 -11.18 -11.42
N LEU A 211 43.86 -11.78 -12.61
CA LEU A 211 44.41 -13.12 -12.78
C LEU A 211 45.87 -12.91 -13.19
N PRO A 212 46.87 -13.46 -12.46
CA PRO A 212 48.25 -13.37 -12.88
C PRO A 212 48.51 -14.31 -14.07
N ASP A 213 49.15 -13.74 -15.09
CA ASP A 213 49.68 -14.46 -16.24
C ASP A 213 50.67 -15.53 -15.81
N ALA A 214 50.70 -16.60 -16.60
CA ALA A 214 51.48 -17.79 -16.39
C ALA A 214 52.91 -17.66 -16.98
N GLN A 215 53.82 -18.44 -16.37
CA GLN A 215 55.07 -19.03 -16.94
C GLN A 215 56.33 -18.15 -16.85
N PRO A 216 57.57 -18.71 -16.93
CA PRO A 216 57.98 -19.96 -17.60
C PRO A 216 57.71 -21.26 -16.85
#